data_AF-A0A8I1I8L0-F1
#
_entry.id   AF-A0A8I1I8L0-F1
#
_cell.length_a   1.000
_cell.length_b   1.000
_cell.length_c   1.000
_cell.angle_alpha   90.00
_cell.angle_beta   90.00
_cell.angle_gamma   90.00
#
_symmetry.space_group_name_H-M   'P 1'
#
loop_
_entity.id
_entity.type
_entity.pdbx_description
1 polymer ?
#
loop_
_entity_poly.entity_id
_entity_poly.type
_entity_poly.pdbx_seq_one_letter_code
_entity_poly.pdbx_strand_id
1 'polypeptide(L)'
;MNGLVNTKTYSGSGQIQVTSAQPRELIDYVLPDTPFQVLDTPVDLSIDWRTGTHGELRATLRGAGGKLLFRHAEQSVSLQDTRIDATLHIDKDATTLSLRELSASEPELTLSGTLTVGKTSPRLDLHLDGSRIDIGATRRTAMVLSAENEIVTQLFTVLKTGRISSVSVDTRGDTLEELGNRDHLKIAGRLRDADLHIPTIPWI
;
A
#
# COMPACT_ATOMS: atom_id res chain seq x y z
N MET A 1 -11.74 2.59 24.10
CA MET A 1 -12.36 1.61 23.19
C MET A 1 -13.84 1.52 23.54
N ASN A 2 -14.73 1.75 22.57
CA ASN A 2 -16.18 1.64 22.75
C ASN A 2 -16.74 0.71 21.68
N GLY A 3 -17.57 -0.27 22.04
CA GLY A 3 -18.16 -1.18 21.07
C GLY A 3 -19.24 -2.07 21.66
N LEU A 4 -20.14 -2.54 20.80
CA LEU A 4 -21.22 -3.44 21.14
C LEU A 4 -21.24 -4.60 20.13
N VAL A 5 -21.30 -5.82 20.64
CA VAL A 5 -21.43 -7.04 19.82
C VAL A 5 -22.62 -7.84 20.33
N ASN A 6 -23.55 -8.13 19.42
CA ASN A 6 -24.56 -9.15 19.66
C ASN A 6 -24.01 -10.50 19.23
N THR A 7 -23.71 -11.36 20.21
CA THR A 7 -23.12 -12.68 19.99
C THR A 7 -24.08 -13.70 19.39
N LYS A 8 -25.40 -13.45 19.42
CA LYS A 8 -26.39 -14.33 18.78
C LYS A 8 -26.46 -14.13 17.27
N THR A 9 -26.25 -12.90 16.84
CA THR A 9 -26.37 -12.50 15.44
C THR A 9 -25.02 -12.18 14.81
N TYR A 10 -23.92 -12.22 15.57
CA TYR A 10 -22.59 -11.76 15.15
C TYR A 10 -22.56 -10.33 14.57
N SER A 11 -23.58 -9.54 14.89
CA SER A 11 -23.71 -8.16 14.45
C SER A 11 -23.18 -7.22 15.51
N GLY A 12 -22.46 -6.18 15.12
CA GLY A 12 -21.85 -5.27 16.07
C GLY A 12 -21.16 -4.09 15.39
N SER A 13 -20.76 -3.14 16.21
CA SER A 13 -19.94 -2.03 15.77
C SER A 13 -19.13 -1.49 16.93
N GLY A 14 -18.00 -0.88 16.61
CA GLY A 14 -17.17 -0.22 17.60
C GLY A 14 -16.18 0.75 17.00
N GLN A 15 -15.55 1.48 17.90
CA GLN A 15 -14.50 2.43 17.61
C GLN A 15 -13.34 2.20 18.57
N ILE A 16 -12.15 2.10 17.99
CA ILE A 16 -10.87 2.02 18.68
C ILE A 16 -10.10 3.30 18.31
N GLN A 17 -9.59 3.99 19.31
CA GLN A 17 -8.68 5.12 19.15
C GLN A 17 -7.46 4.83 20.01
N VAL A 18 -6.28 4.91 19.41
CA VAL A 18 -5.00 4.69 20.08
C VAL A 18 -4.10 5.84 19.68
N THR A 19 -3.68 6.64 20.65
CA THR A 19 -2.66 7.67 20.46
C THR A 19 -1.29 7.07 20.68
N SER A 20 -0.30 7.47 19.88
CA SER A 20 1.07 6.98 19.98
C SER A 20 1.18 5.44 19.92
N ALA A 21 0.39 4.81 19.06
CA ALA A 21 0.45 3.38 18.80
C ALA A 21 1.81 2.99 18.19
N GLN A 22 2.31 1.80 18.52
CA GLN A 22 3.46 1.19 17.88
C GLN A 22 2.97 0.14 16.87
N PRO A 23 2.85 0.49 15.58
CA PRO A 23 2.17 -0.35 14.59
C PRO A 23 2.93 -1.64 14.25
N ARG A 24 4.19 -1.79 14.69
CA ARG A 24 5.02 -2.96 14.45
C ARG A 24 4.32 -4.26 14.87
N GLU A 25 3.84 -4.34 16.11
CA GLU A 25 3.19 -5.54 16.64
C GLU A 25 1.92 -5.91 15.86
N LEU A 26 1.17 -4.89 15.43
CA LEU A 26 -0.04 -5.09 14.65
C LEU A 26 0.28 -5.62 13.24
N ILE A 27 1.33 -5.09 12.61
CA ILE A 27 1.74 -5.49 11.26
C ILE A 27 2.33 -6.90 11.29
N ASP A 28 3.17 -7.22 12.27
CA ASP A 28 3.74 -8.56 12.45
C ASP A 28 2.62 -9.61 12.68
N TYR A 29 1.50 -9.22 13.30
CA TYR A 29 0.34 -10.10 13.49
C TYR A 29 -0.51 -10.28 12.23
N VAL A 30 -0.76 -9.20 11.48
CA VAL A 30 -1.67 -9.22 10.32
C VAL A 30 -0.98 -9.65 9.03
N LEU A 31 0.31 -9.33 8.87
CA LEU A 31 1.11 -9.57 7.68
C LEU A 31 2.44 -10.27 8.08
N PRO A 32 2.41 -11.48 8.65
CA PRO A 32 3.61 -12.13 9.22
C PRO A 32 4.71 -12.42 8.19
N ASP A 33 4.35 -12.63 6.91
CA ASP A 33 5.27 -13.00 5.82
C ASP A 33 5.66 -11.81 4.93
N THR A 34 5.47 -10.57 5.38
CA THR A 34 5.87 -9.41 4.59
C THR A 34 7.41 -9.29 4.50
N PRO A 35 7.98 -8.93 3.33
CA PRO A 35 9.42 -8.74 3.21
C PRO A 35 9.91 -7.47 3.94
N PHE A 36 9.02 -6.57 4.37
CA PHE A 36 9.37 -5.31 5.04
C PHE A 36 8.89 -5.25 6.50
N GLN A 37 9.73 -4.72 7.38
CA GLN A 37 9.38 -4.43 8.77
C GLN A 37 9.00 -2.97 8.92
N VAL A 38 7.97 -2.69 9.73
CA VAL A 38 7.71 -1.34 10.24
C VAL A 38 8.41 -1.20 11.58
N LEU A 39 9.25 -0.18 11.70
CA LEU A 39 10.00 0.09 12.92
C LEU A 39 9.18 0.94 13.88
N ASP A 40 9.48 0.79 15.17
CA ASP A 40 8.72 1.39 16.27
C ASP A 40 8.68 2.92 16.17
N THR A 41 7.61 3.40 15.55
CA THR A 41 7.33 4.81 15.31
C THR A 41 5.94 5.10 15.85
N PRO A 42 5.79 6.11 16.73
CA PRO A 42 4.48 6.48 17.26
C PRO A 42 3.54 6.96 16.15
N VAL A 43 2.34 6.38 16.07
CA VAL A 43 1.30 6.78 15.13
C VAL A 43 -0.03 6.90 15.87
N ASP A 44 -0.76 7.96 15.62
CA ASP A 44 -2.15 8.05 16.08
C ASP A 44 -3.04 7.25 15.13
N LEU A 45 -3.78 6.29 15.67
CA LEU A 45 -4.62 5.36 14.93
C LEU A 45 -6.06 5.44 15.41
N SER A 46 -6.98 5.43 14.44
CA SER A 46 -8.41 5.23 14.68
C SER A 46 -8.92 4.10 13.79
N ILE A 47 -9.70 3.21 14.39
CA ILE A 47 -10.32 2.08 13.70
C ILE A 47 -11.81 2.11 14.02
N ASP A 48 -12.62 2.31 12.99
CA ASP A 48 -14.08 2.16 13.06
C ASP A 48 -14.43 0.82 12.42
N TRP A 49 -15.13 -0.06 13.13
CA TRP A 49 -15.50 -1.37 12.59
C TRP A 49 -16.99 -1.65 12.76
N ARG A 50 -17.53 -2.42 11.82
CA ARG A 50 -18.91 -2.89 11.81
C ARG A 50 -18.94 -4.31 11.27
N THR A 51 -19.78 -5.16 11.87
CA THR A 51 -20.04 -6.52 11.41
C THR A 51 -21.53 -6.78 11.33
N GLY A 52 -21.95 -7.50 10.29
CA GLY A 52 -23.34 -7.85 10.01
C GLY A 52 -23.69 -9.30 10.35
N THR A 53 -24.95 -9.68 10.13
CA THR A 53 -25.52 -11.00 10.47
C THR A 53 -24.97 -12.19 9.68
N HIS A 54 -24.15 -11.94 8.66
CA HIS A 54 -23.64 -12.96 7.73
C HIS A 54 -22.11 -12.98 7.62
N GLY A 55 -21.41 -12.50 8.66
CA GLY A 55 -19.95 -12.46 8.66
C GLY A 55 -19.35 -11.39 7.75
N GLU A 56 -20.15 -10.43 7.28
CA GLU A 56 -19.64 -9.21 6.65
C GLU A 56 -18.88 -8.40 7.71
N LEU A 57 -17.64 -8.03 7.43
CA LEU A 57 -16.85 -7.13 8.25
C LEU A 57 -16.45 -5.92 7.42
N ARG A 58 -16.70 -4.72 7.93
CA ARG A 58 -16.14 -3.48 7.41
C ARG A 58 -15.34 -2.79 8.50
N ALA A 59 -14.05 -2.57 8.27
CA ALA A 59 -13.17 -1.85 9.17
C ALA A 59 -12.50 -0.69 8.42
N THR A 60 -12.66 0.54 8.90
CA THR A 60 -11.97 1.73 8.39
C THR A 60 -10.85 2.07 9.35
N LEU A 61 -9.61 2.07 8.85
CA LEU A 61 -8.42 2.51 9.54
C LEU A 61 -8.05 3.91 9.06
N ARG A 62 -7.86 4.83 10.00
CA ARG A 62 -7.22 6.12 9.72
C ARG A 62 -6.04 6.30 10.65
N GLY A 63 -4.92 6.72 10.09
CA GLY A 63 -3.69 6.94 10.83
C GLY A 63 -3.00 8.23 10.41
N ALA A 64 -2.31 8.86 11.36
CA ALA A 64 -1.43 9.98 11.10
C ALA A 64 -0.19 9.89 12.01
N GLY A 65 0.99 10.10 11.43
CA GLY A 65 2.25 10.05 12.17
C GLY A 65 3.29 10.97 11.56
N GLY A 66 4.17 11.53 12.39
CA GLY A 66 5.23 12.44 11.93
C GLY A 66 6.31 11.73 11.11
N LYS A 67 6.56 10.44 11.39
CA LYS A 67 7.56 9.63 10.70
C LYS A 67 7.18 8.16 10.75
N LEU A 68 7.09 7.50 9.60
CA LEU A 68 7.07 6.05 9.49
C LEU A 68 8.41 5.57 8.97
N LEU A 69 8.95 4.53 9.58
CA LEU A 69 10.23 3.97 9.18
C LEU A 69 10.03 2.51 8.79
N PHE A 70 10.40 2.20 7.55
CA PHE A 70 10.35 0.87 6.98
C PHE A 70 11.76 0.32 6.86
N ARG A 71 11.91 -0.97 7.07
CA ARG A 71 13.14 -1.71 6.85
C ARG A 71 12.90 -2.89 5.94
N HIS A 72 13.75 -3.07 4.94
CA HIS A 72 13.82 -4.28 4.14
C HIS A 72 15.29 -4.72 4.12
N ALA A 73 15.57 -5.93 4.56
CA ALA A 73 16.94 -6.40 4.82
C ALA A 73 17.75 -5.37 5.66
N GLU A 74 18.95 -4.99 5.20
CA GLU A 74 19.83 -4.01 5.85
C GLU A 74 19.50 -2.55 5.47
N GLN A 75 18.45 -2.31 4.68
CA GLN A 75 18.10 -0.99 4.19
C GLN A 75 16.89 -0.45 4.94
N SER A 76 16.92 0.83 5.31
CA SER A 76 15.80 1.53 5.92
C SER A 76 15.44 2.79 5.13
N VAL A 77 14.14 3.07 5.04
CA VAL A 77 13.56 4.23 4.37
C VAL A 77 12.46 4.82 5.24
N SER A 78 12.34 6.14 5.24
CA SER A 78 11.32 6.84 6.01
C SER A 78 10.33 7.55 5.11
N LEU A 79 9.09 7.60 5.57
CA LEU A 79 8.06 8.50 5.09
C LEU A 79 7.78 9.53 6.19
N GLN A 80 7.80 10.81 5.86
CA GLN A 80 7.51 11.90 6.79
C GLN A 80 6.07 12.38 6.65
N ASP A 81 5.51 12.92 7.74
CA ASP A 81 4.15 13.46 7.84
C ASP A 81 3.11 12.57 7.14
N THR A 82 3.13 11.29 7.49
CA THR A 82 2.34 10.29 6.80
C THR A 82 0.90 10.28 7.27
N ARG A 83 -0.04 10.26 6.32
CA ARG A 83 -1.45 10.04 6.57
C ARG A 83 -1.91 8.80 5.82
N ILE A 84 -2.74 7.99 6.46
CA ILE A 84 -3.36 6.81 5.85
C ILE A 84 -4.87 6.81 6.13
N ASP A 85 -5.65 6.49 5.11
CA ASP A 85 -7.09 6.19 5.19
C ASP A 85 -7.36 4.96 4.34
N ALA A 86 -7.65 3.84 4.99
CA ALA A 86 -7.87 2.55 4.36
C ALA A 86 -9.14 1.89 4.91
N THR A 87 -9.83 1.13 4.06
CA THR A 87 -11.00 0.34 4.43
C THR A 87 -10.78 -1.10 4.06
N LEU A 88 -10.89 -2.00 5.04
CA LEU A 88 -11.00 -3.44 4.84
C LEU A 88 -12.49 -3.80 4.80
N HIS A 89 -12.90 -4.47 3.74
CA HIS A 89 -14.22 -5.07 3.58
C HIS A 89 -14.05 -6.57 3.37
N ILE A 90 -14.72 -7.38 4.17
CA ILE A 90 -14.77 -8.83 4.02
C ILE A 90 -16.24 -9.22 3.89
N ASP A 91 -16.60 -9.88 2.81
CA ASP A 91 -17.94 -10.45 2.63
C ASP A 91 -17.84 -11.93 2.21
N LYS A 92 -18.91 -12.51 1.69
CA LYS A 92 -18.95 -13.91 1.27
C LYS A 92 -18.18 -14.19 -0.04
N ASP A 93 -18.00 -13.16 -0.87
CA ASP A 93 -17.48 -13.27 -2.23
C ASP A 93 -15.99 -12.92 -2.27
N ALA A 94 -15.57 -11.90 -1.51
CA ALA A 94 -14.20 -11.40 -1.54
C ALA A 94 -13.73 -10.76 -0.21
N THR A 95 -12.43 -10.58 -0.12
CA THR A 95 -11.77 -9.64 0.80
C THR A 95 -11.24 -8.48 -0.02
N THR A 96 -11.65 -7.26 0.29
CA THR A 96 -11.24 -6.03 -0.40
C THR A 96 -10.57 -5.07 0.57
N LEU A 97 -9.34 -4.66 0.26
CA LEU A 97 -8.64 -3.57 0.91
C LEU A 97 -8.65 -2.36 -0.01
N SER A 98 -9.41 -1.32 0.34
CA SER A 98 -9.43 -0.04 -0.38
C SER A 98 -8.57 0.98 0.35
N LEU A 99 -7.48 1.40 -0.28
CA LEU A 99 -6.67 2.53 0.19
C LEU A 99 -7.25 3.81 -0.42
N ARG A 100 -7.96 4.60 0.39
CA ARG A 100 -8.46 5.91 -0.05
C ARG A 100 -7.30 6.87 -0.25
N GLU A 101 -6.36 6.86 0.69
CA GLU A 101 -5.20 7.73 0.66
C GLU A 101 -4.06 7.15 1.51
N LEU A 102 -2.86 7.15 0.95
CA LEU A 102 -1.60 7.19 1.69
C LEU A 102 -0.83 8.41 1.17
N SER A 103 -0.56 9.40 2.00
CA SER A 103 0.23 10.57 1.63
C SER A 103 1.42 10.75 2.54
N ALA A 104 2.53 11.25 1.99
CA ALA A 104 3.74 11.59 2.73
C ALA A 104 4.35 12.87 2.17
N SER A 105 4.97 13.67 3.04
CA SER A 105 5.64 14.91 2.66
C SER A 105 7.05 14.66 2.13
N GLU A 106 7.74 13.64 2.65
CA GLU A 106 9.10 13.28 2.24
C GLU A 106 9.32 11.75 2.27
N PRO A 107 9.65 11.12 1.12
CA PRO A 107 9.52 11.70 -0.22
C PRO A 107 8.06 12.08 -0.51
N GLU A 108 7.87 13.17 -1.27
CA GLU A 108 6.54 13.62 -1.65
C GLU A 108 5.84 12.55 -2.49
N LEU A 109 4.69 12.05 -2.02
CA LEU A 109 3.84 11.12 -2.74
C LEU A 109 2.40 11.13 -2.22
N THR A 110 1.48 10.72 -3.08
CA THR A 110 0.12 10.33 -2.71
C THR A 110 -0.26 9.07 -3.46
N LEU A 111 -0.71 8.04 -2.75
CA LEU A 111 -1.18 6.78 -3.30
C LEU A 111 -2.65 6.54 -2.92
N SER A 112 -3.38 5.88 -3.81
CA SER A 112 -4.72 5.34 -3.55
C SER A 112 -4.87 4.05 -4.34
N GLY A 113 -5.80 3.18 -3.99
CA GLY A 113 -5.94 1.93 -4.71
C GLY A 113 -6.90 0.96 -4.08
N THR A 114 -6.99 -0.21 -4.68
CA THR A 114 -7.79 -1.33 -4.18
C THR A 114 -7.06 -2.64 -4.45
N LEU A 115 -7.00 -3.50 -3.44
CA LEU A 115 -6.60 -4.90 -3.55
C LEU A 115 -7.83 -5.76 -3.25
N THR A 116 -8.19 -6.64 -4.17
CA THR A 116 -9.30 -7.58 -3.99
C THR A 116 -8.77 -9.01 -4.08
N VAL A 117 -9.19 -9.85 -3.15
CA VAL A 117 -8.89 -11.29 -3.10
C VAL A 117 -10.21 -12.05 -3.14
N GLY A 118 -10.45 -12.76 -4.25
CA GLY A 118 -11.65 -13.60 -4.39
C GLY A 118 -11.62 -14.81 -3.45
N LYS A 119 -12.77 -15.21 -2.89
CA LYS A 119 -12.84 -16.37 -1.97
C LYS A 119 -13.10 -17.70 -2.66
N THR A 120 -13.82 -17.70 -3.79
CA THR A 120 -14.17 -18.93 -4.52
C THR A 120 -13.10 -19.36 -5.53
N SER A 121 -12.40 -18.38 -6.10
CA SER A 121 -11.20 -18.56 -6.91
C SER A 121 -10.21 -17.51 -6.40
N PRO A 122 -9.16 -17.90 -5.65
CA PRO A 122 -8.23 -16.98 -5.01
C PRO A 122 -7.36 -16.28 -6.06
N ARG A 123 -7.98 -15.30 -6.73
CA ARG A 123 -7.33 -14.36 -7.61
C ARG A 123 -7.19 -13.04 -6.86
N LEU A 124 -6.01 -12.48 -6.93
CA LEU A 124 -5.67 -11.14 -6.48
C LEU A 124 -5.82 -10.20 -7.67
N ASP A 125 -6.59 -9.14 -7.49
CA ASP A 125 -6.68 -8.01 -8.40
C ASP A 125 -6.20 -6.75 -7.65
N LEU A 126 -5.14 -6.12 -8.16
CA LEU A 126 -4.55 -4.92 -7.58
C LEU A 126 -4.66 -3.77 -8.57
N HIS A 127 -5.29 -2.69 -8.10
CA HIS A 127 -5.28 -1.38 -8.75
C HIS A 127 -4.63 -0.37 -7.81
N LEU A 128 -3.65 0.38 -8.30
CA LEU A 128 -2.93 1.41 -7.53
C LEU A 128 -2.76 2.66 -8.38
N ASP A 129 -3.23 3.78 -7.89
CA ASP A 129 -2.95 5.11 -8.40
C ASP A 129 -1.90 5.81 -7.55
N GLY A 130 -1.05 6.60 -8.20
CA GLY A 130 -0.05 7.44 -7.58
C GLY A 130 -0.01 8.83 -8.20
N SER A 131 0.26 9.84 -7.38
CA SER A 131 0.44 11.22 -7.84
C SER A 131 1.38 11.99 -6.93
N ARG A 132 1.82 13.16 -7.40
CA ARG A 132 2.78 14.03 -6.69
C ARG A 132 4.10 13.34 -6.33
N ILE A 133 4.53 12.39 -7.16
CA ILE A 133 5.75 11.61 -6.87
C ILE A 133 6.94 12.32 -7.50
N ASP A 134 7.92 12.70 -6.68
CA ASP A 134 9.24 13.11 -7.14
C ASP A 134 10.09 11.85 -7.43
N ILE A 135 10.52 11.68 -8.67
CA ILE A 135 11.23 10.47 -9.12
C ILE A 135 12.58 10.34 -8.40
N GLY A 136 13.31 11.45 -8.24
CA GLY A 136 14.63 11.46 -7.63
C GLY A 136 14.56 11.14 -6.14
N ALA A 137 13.64 11.79 -5.42
CA ALA A 137 13.45 11.58 -3.99
C ALA A 137 12.86 10.20 -3.67
N THR A 138 11.95 9.69 -4.52
CA THR A 138 11.24 8.44 -4.25
C THR A 138 12.01 7.20 -4.69
N ARG A 139 13.01 7.32 -5.57
CA ARG A 139 13.79 6.19 -6.12
C ARG A 139 14.27 5.22 -5.05
N ARG A 140 14.93 5.73 -4.00
CA ARG A 140 15.44 4.89 -2.91
C ARG A 140 14.30 4.18 -2.18
N THR A 141 13.26 4.91 -1.81
CA THR A 141 12.09 4.37 -1.10
C THR A 141 11.40 3.27 -1.91
N ALA A 142 11.17 3.49 -3.20
CA ALA A 142 10.56 2.51 -4.07
C ALA A 142 11.44 1.25 -4.25
N MET A 143 12.76 1.40 -4.43
CA MET A 143 13.68 0.26 -4.53
C MET A 143 13.67 -0.62 -3.28
N VAL A 144 13.71 -0.01 -2.09
CA VAL A 144 13.72 -0.73 -0.81
C VAL A 144 12.40 -1.43 -0.55
N LEU A 145 11.26 -0.73 -0.75
CA LEU A 145 9.94 -1.29 -0.45
C LEU A 145 9.47 -2.33 -1.47
N SER A 146 9.98 -2.28 -2.70
CA SER A 146 9.69 -3.29 -3.74
C SER A 146 10.62 -4.51 -3.68
N ALA A 147 11.45 -4.64 -2.64
CA ALA A 147 12.42 -5.72 -2.52
C ALA A 147 13.31 -5.86 -3.79
N GLU A 148 13.74 -4.72 -4.36
CA GLU A 148 14.53 -4.66 -5.59
C GLU A 148 13.87 -5.32 -6.82
N ASN A 149 12.54 -5.30 -6.90
CA ASN A 149 11.79 -5.83 -8.04
C ASN A 149 12.37 -5.34 -9.39
N GLU A 150 12.53 -6.26 -10.35
CA GLU A 150 13.17 -5.97 -11.63
C GLU A 150 12.47 -4.86 -12.41
N ILE A 151 11.15 -4.78 -12.35
CA ILE A 151 10.35 -3.79 -13.09
C ILE A 151 10.59 -2.40 -12.50
N VAL A 152 10.57 -2.29 -11.17
CA VAL A 152 10.89 -1.04 -10.47
C VAL A 152 12.32 -0.59 -10.78
N THR A 153 13.27 -1.54 -10.77
CA THR A 153 14.67 -1.28 -11.11
C THR A 153 14.84 -0.79 -12.54
N GLN A 154 14.14 -1.39 -13.51
CA GLN A 154 14.14 -0.96 -14.91
C GLN A 154 13.53 0.42 -15.09
N LEU A 155 12.40 0.71 -14.44
CA LEU A 155 11.76 2.02 -14.49
C LEU A 155 12.70 3.11 -14.00
N PHE A 156 13.37 2.93 -12.86
CA PHE A 156 14.34 3.89 -12.33
C PHE A 156 15.72 3.86 -13.03
N THR A 157 15.91 2.94 -13.98
CA THR A 157 17.05 2.99 -14.91
C THR A 157 16.78 3.97 -16.04
N VAL A 158 15.54 4.08 -16.50
CA VAL A 158 15.10 5.00 -17.55
C VAL A 158 14.73 6.37 -16.98
N LEU A 159 13.95 6.39 -15.89
CA LEU A 159 13.46 7.60 -15.21
C LEU A 159 14.47 8.05 -14.17
N LYS A 160 15.23 9.12 -14.45
CA LYS A 160 16.28 9.62 -13.55
C LYS A 160 15.77 10.68 -12.59
N THR A 161 15.12 11.70 -13.11
CA THR A 161 14.57 12.83 -12.34
C THR A 161 13.24 13.28 -12.96
N GLY A 162 12.54 14.18 -12.27
CA GLY A 162 11.26 14.72 -12.69
C GLY A 162 10.12 14.35 -11.76
N ARG A 163 8.89 14.66 -12.19
CA ARG A 163 7.69 14.50 -11.37
C ARG A 163 6.63 13.68 -12.08
N ILE A 164 6.15 12.63 -11.42
CA ILE A 164 4.97 11.88 -11.87
C ILE A 164 3.74 12.65 -11.38
N SER A 165 2.99 13.21 -12.34
CA SER A 165 1.74 13.92 -12.06
C SER A 165 0.58 12.95 -11.81
N SER A 166 0.59 11.80 -12.48
CA SER A 166 -0.33 10.68 -12.26
C SER A 166 0.30 9.39 -12.78
N VAL A 167 0.19 8.28 -12.06
CA VAL A 167 0.50 6.94 -12.51
C VAL A 167 -0.61 6.01 -12.04
N SER A 168 -0.99 5.04 -12.86
CA SER A 168 -1.87 3.94 -12.50
C SER A 168 -1.16 2.62 -12.78
N VAL A 169 -1.34 1.66 -11.89
CA VAL A 169 -0.82 0.30 -11.98
C VAL A 169 -2.00 -0.65 -11.80
N ASP A 170 -2.23 -1.49 -12.81
CA ASP A 170 -3.21 -2.55 -12.78
C ASP A 170 -2.49 -3.88 -12.93
N THR A 171 -2.72 -4.81 -12.01
CA THR A 171 -2.15 -6.15 -12.07
C THR A 171 -3.06 -7.17 -11.43
N ARG A 172 -2.82 -8.44 -11.76
CA ARG A 172 -3.59 -9.58 -11.27
C ARG A 172 -2.73 -10.83 -11.25
N GLY A 173 -3.04 -11.74 -10.34
CA GLY A 173 -2.34 -13.01 -10.18
C GLY A 173 -3.02 -13.88 -9.14
N ASP A 174 -2.61 -15.14 -9.03
CA ASP A 174 -3.15 -16.07 -8.03
C ASP A 174 -2.36 -16.00 -6.71
N THR A 175 -1.18 -15.34 -6.74
CA THR A 175 -0.32 -15.10 -5.57
C THR A 175 0.19 -13.66 -5.54
N LEU A 176 0.76 -13.23 -4.40
CA LEU A 176 1.38 -11.91 -4.27
C LEU A 176 2.59 -11.76 -5.22
N GLU A 177 3.35 -12.83 -5.43
CA GLU A 177 4.50 -12.86 -6.34
C GLU A 177 4.07 -12.64 -7.80
N GLU A 178 2.93 -13.23 -8.20
CA GLU A 178 2.39 -13.09 -9.55
C GLU A 178 1.88 -11.68 -9.88
N LEU A 179 1.62 -10.84 -8.88
CA LEU A 179 1.27 -9.43 -9.14
C LEU A 179 2.42 -8.67 -9.84
N GLY A 180 3.66 -9.16 -9.72
CA GLY A 180 4.81 -8.64 -10.44
C GLY A 180 4.98 -9.19 -11.86
N ASN A 181 4.13 -10.11 -12.31
CA ASN A 181 4.23 -10.72 -13.64
C ASN A 181 3.86 -9.71 -14.74
N ARG A 182 4.79 -9.52 -15.69
CA ARG A 182 4.65 -8.58 -16.81
C ARG A 182 3.46 -8.89 -17.73
N ASP A 183 3.04 -10.15 -17.82
CA ASP A 183 1.93 -10.54 -18.70
C ASP A 183 0.58 -9.94 -18.26
N HIS A 184 0.47 -9.60 -16.97
CA HIS A 184 -0.75 -9.09 -16.35
C HIS A 184 -0.63 -7.66 -15.82
N LEU A 185 0.59 -7.10 -15.87
CA LEU A 185 0.90 -5.77 -15.39
C LEU A 185 0.66 -4.70 -16.47
N LYS A 186 -0.11 -3.68 -16.13
CA LYS A 186 -0.27 -2.46 -16.91
C LYS A 186 0.15 -1.28 -16.06
N ILE A 187 1.05 -0.45 -16.61
CA ILE A 187 1.47 0.81 -15.99
C ILE A 187 1.19 1.92 -16.99
N ALA A 188 0.39 2.91 -16.59
CA ALA A 188 0.13 4.10 -17.38
C ALA A 188 0.45 5.34 -16.53
N GLY A 189 1.04 6.37 -17.12
CA GLY A 189 1.40 7.55 -16.34
C GLY A 189 1.71 8.79 -17.15
N ARG A 190 1.76 9.91 -16.45
CA ARG A 190 2.09 11.23 -16.98
C ARG A 190 3.23 11.84 -16.18
N LEU A 191 4.32 12.10 -16.88
CA LEU A 191 5.54 12.68 -16.37
C LEU A 191 5.59 14.17 -16.72
N ARG A 192 6.19 14.97 -15.86
CA ARG A 192 6.53 16.37 -16.09
C ARG A 192 7.98 16.61 -15.70
N ASP A 193 8.65 17.49 -16.45
CA ASP A 193 10.01 17.95 -16.16
C ASP A 193 10.98 16.78 -15.94
N ALA A 194 10.80 15.70 -16.72
CA ALA A 194 11.49 14.44 -16.52
C ALA A 194 12.72 14.31 -17.41
N ASP A 195 13.81 13.84 -16.81
CA ASP A 195 15.01 13.42 -17.53
C ASP A 195 14.89 11.93 -17.87
N LEU A 196 14.81 11.65 -19.17
CA LEU A 196 14.63 10.31 -19.73
C LEU A 196 15.95 9.81 -20.30
N HIS A 197 16.49 8.74 -19.72
CA HIS A 197 17.63 8.03 -20.28
C HIS A 197 17.17 6.85 -21.13
N ILE A 198 17.25 6.99 -22.46
CA ILE A 198 17.01 5.88 -23.38
C ILE A 198 18.37 5.19 -23.63
N PRO A 199 18.55 3.93 -23.18
CA PRO A 199 19.80 3.21 -23.42
C PRO A 199 19.98 2.94 -24.93
N THR A 200 21.23 2.87 -25.37
CA THR A 200 21.59 2.54 -26.76
C THR A 200 20.99 1.18 -27.15
N ILE A 201 20.17 1.15 -28.21
CA ILE A 201 19.66 -0.09 -28.80
C ILE A 201 20.68 -0.58 -29.83
N PRO A 202 21.37 -1.71 -29.61
CA PRO A 202 22.18 -2.32 -30.66
C PRO A 202 21.25 -2.77 -31.79
N TRP A 203 21.53 -2.33 -33.01
CA TRP A 203 20.85 -2.84 -34.21
C TRP A 203 21.22 -4.32 -34.38
N ILE A 204 20.22 -5.21 -34.39
CA ILE A 204 20.36 -6.64 -34.69
C ILE A 204 19.84 -6.88 -36.10
#